data_AF-A0A2V9ZRH6-F1
#
_entry.id   AF-A0A2V9ZRH6-F1
#
_cell.length_a   1.000
_cell.length_b   1.000
_cell.length_c   1.000
_cell.angle_alpha   90.00
_cell.angle_beta   90.00
_cell.angle_gamma   90.00
#
_symmetry.space_group_name_H-M   'P 1'
#
loop_
_entity.id
_entity.type
_entity.pdbx_description
1 polymer ?
#
loop_
_entity_poly.entity_id
_entity_poly.type
_entity_poly.pdbx_seq_one_letter_code
_entity_poly.pdbx_strand_id
1 'polypeptide(L)'
;MMSKNNSSRGIKHHVRTAIAKTGVMRLAVHAAPASIAILRYHSVQEDRARFGNSIGEAIIHSLATFRQQMETVAVQFDPMSMDDALLFLRGERSLPRRPVVVTFDDGFADNAELAAPVLDRLGIPATFYVTVNPVDSSQPPWFCRLRHAFATTQKKTWFDSIEDSTRNLEKAPERKAAFLVASERCAQKTAAAQNGALQLIEHELEVEPFAPGERFMMSWEQVRSLRKAGHIVGSHTLSHPNLAHIT
;
A
#
# COMPACT_ATOMS: atom_id res chain seq x y z
N MET A 1 -9.90 -1.00 32.23
CA MET A 1 -11.33 -1.09 31.86
C MET A 1 -11.72 0.20 31.14
N MET A 2 -11.61 0.23 29.80
CA MET A 2 -12.06 1.34 28.95
C MET A 2 -12.54 0.72 27.63
N SER A 3 -13.83 0.41 27.60
CA SER A 3 -14.56 0.10 26.37
C SER A 3 -14.66 1.39 25.55
N LYS A 4 -13.80 1.54 24.54
CA LYS A 4 -14.00 2.54 23.49
C LYS A 4 -14.65 1.86 22.28
N ASN A 5 -15.97 2.07 22.21
CA ASN A 5 -16.68 2.55 21.03
C ASN A 5 -16.88 1.59 19.85
N ASN A 6 -17.77 0.60 20.02
CA ASN A 6 -18.50 0.02 18.89
C ASN A 6 -19.69 0.91 18.45
N SER A 7 -20.27 1.69 19.38
CA SER A 7 -21.41 2.61 19.13
C SER A 7 -21.04 3.81 18.22
N SER A 8 -19.87 4.42 18.40
CA SER A 8 -19.48 5.59 17.60
C SER A 8 -19.14 5.25 16.14
N ARG A 9 -18.75 4.01 15.84
CA ARG A 9 -18.54 3.53 14.46
C ARG A 9 -19.86 3.39 13.70
N GLY A 10 -20.92 2.89 14.35
CA GLY A 10 -22.26 2.80 13.76
C GLY A 10 -22.85 4.18 13.46
N ILE A 11 -22.76 5.11 14.42
CA ILE A 11 -23.25 6.49 14.23
C ILE A 11 -22.49 7.20 13.10
N LYS A 12 -21.16 7.10 13.05
CA LYS A 12 -20.36 7.66 11.95
C LYS A 12 -20.74 7.06 10.59
N HIS A 13 -21.02 5.76 10.54
CA HIS A 13 -21.47 5.10 9.32
C HIS A 13 -22.83 5.64 8.85
N HIS A 14 -23.82 5.74 9.74
CA HIS A 14 -25.15 6.26 9.40
C HIS A 14 -25.10 7.74 8.99
N VAL A 15 -24.33 8.57 9.69
CA VAL A 15 -24.12 9.98 9.33
C VAL A 15 -23.45 10.09 7.96
N ARG A 16 -22.38 9.33 7.70
CA ARG A 16 -21.73 9.32 6.38
C ARG A 16 -22.68 8.87 5.27
N THR A 17 -23.46 7.83 5.52
CA THR A 17 -24.45 7.32 4.56
C THR A 17 -25.58 8.32 4.33
N ALA A 18 -26.06 9.00 5.36
CA ALA A 18 -27.06 10.05 5.25
C ALA A 18 -26.54 11.25 4.44
N ILE A 19 -25.34 11.75 4.77
CA ILE A 19 -24.67 12.84 4.04
C ILE A 19 -24.41 12.46 2.56
N ALA A 20 -24.03 11.21 2.30
CA ALA A 20 -23.84 10.71 0.94
C ALA A 20 -25.17 10.63 0.17
N LYS A 21 -26.27 10.25 0.83
CA LYS A 21 -27.61 10.12 0.24
C LYS A 21 -28.31 11.46 0.03
N THR A 22 -28.05 12.47 0.86
CA THR A 22 -28.67 13.80 0.74
C THR A 22 -28.09 14.64 -0.39
N GLY A 23 -26.98 14.23 -1.00
CA GLY A 23 -26.34 14.98 -2.09
C GLY A 23 -25.63 16.26 -1.65
N VAL A 24 -25.59 16.55 -0.34
CA VAL A 24 -24.88 17.73 0.22
C VAL A 24 -23.40 17.72 -0.19
N MET A 25 -22.76 16.55 -0.20
CA MET A 25 -21.38 16.42 -0.71
C MET A 25 -21.28 16.71 -2.21
N ARG A 26 -22.29 16.34 -3.00
CA ARG A 26 -22.31 16.65 -4.43
C ARG A 26 -22.43 18.16 -4.66
N LEU A 27 -23.21 18.87 -3.86
CA LEU A 27 -23.32 20.34 -3.92
C LEU A 27 -22.02 21.03 -3.46
N ALA A 28 -21.42 20.58 -2.37
CA ALA A 28 -20.16 21.13 -1.87
C ALA A 28 -19.00 21.00 -2.87
N VAL A 29 -18.97 19.92 -3.67
CA VAL A 29 -17.96 19.72 -4.74
C VAL A 29 -18.07 20.78 -5.84
N HIS A 30 -19.26 21.36 -6.12
CA HIS A 30 -19.41 22.40 -7.15
C HIS A 30 -18.86 23.77 -6.72
N ALA A 31 -18.70 24.00 -5.41
CA ALA A 31 -18.13 25.23 -4.86
C ALA A 31 -16.65 25.09 -4.47
N ALA A 32 -16.11 23.87 -4.49
CA ALA A 32 -14.71 23.60 -4.18
C ALA A 32 -13.80 23.94 -5.38
N PRO A 33 -12.55 24.37 -5.13
CA PRO A 33 -11.57 24.56 -6.19
C PRO A 33 -11.34 23.25 -6.96
N ALA A 34 -10.98 23.37 -8.23
CA ALA A 34 -10.66 22.23 -9.09
C ALA A 34 -9.59 21.35 -8.44
N SER A 35 -9.91 20.07 -8.24
CA SER A 35 -9.06 19.12 -7.53
C SER A 35 -9.13 17.74 -8.18
N ILE A 36 -8.05 16.97 -8.02
CA ILE A 36 -7.93 15.60 -8.53
C ILE A 36 -7.96 14.64 -7.35
N ALA A 37 -8.82 13.62 -7.41
CA ALA A 37 -8.76 12.52 -6.45
C ALA A 37 -7.70 11.51 -6.90
N ILE A 38 -6.75 11.17 -6.02
CA ILE A 38 -5.76 10.12 -6.27
C ILE A 38 -6.06 8.94 -5.35
N LEU A 39 -6.44 7.80 -5.92
CA LEU A 39 -6.71 6.55 -5.21
C LEU A 39 -5.45 5.68 -5.24
N ARG A 40 -4.82 5.51 -4.08
CA ARG A 40 -3.59 4.74 -3.93
C ARG A 40 -3.86 3.36 -3.35
N TYR A 41 -3.45 2.35 -4.08
CA TYR A 41 -3.46 0.93 -3.72
C TYR A 41 -2.03 0.40 -3.58
N HIS A 42 -1.88 -0.79 -3.02
CA HIS A 42 -0.58 -1.47 -2.92
C HIS A 42 -0.73 -2.90 -3.39
N SER A 43 -1.56 -3.70 -2.70
CA SER A 43 -1.84 -5.10 -3.01
C SER A 43 -3.35 -5.37 -3.06
N VAL A 44 -3.78 -6.19 -4.03
CA VAL A 44 -5.15 -6.67 -4.23
C VAL A 44 -5.14 -8.20 -4.25
N GLN A 45 -5.79 -8.85 -3.30
CA GLN A 45 -5.76 -10.30 -3.14
C GLN A 45 -7.17 -10.90 -3.08
N GLU A 46 -7.34 -12.14 -3.52
CA GLU A 46 -8.60 -12.88 -3.29
C GLU A 46 -8.78 -13.17 -1.79
N ASP A 47 -7.74 -13.73 -1.17
CA ASP A 47 -7.64 -13.94 0.27
C ASP A 47 -6.61 -13.00 0.90
N ARG A 48 -7.09 -12.10 1.76
CA ARG A 48 -6.25 -11.12 2.47
C ARG A 48 -5.31 -11.77 3.48
N ALA A 49 -5.64 -12.97 3.97
CA ALA A 49 -4.83 -13.66 4.97
C ALA A 49 -3.52 -14.19 4.37
N ARG A 50 -3.50 -14.54 3.08
CA ARG A 50 -2.33 -15.10 2.36
C ARG A 50 -1.03 -14.34 2.64
N PHE A 51 -1.08 -13.01 2.60
CA PHE A 51 0.07 -12.13 2.87
C PHE A 51 -0.20 -11.12 4.00
N GLY A 52 -1.21 -11.37 4.83
CA GLY A 52 -1.60 -10.47 5.93
C GLY A 52 -0.46 -10.24 6.93
N ASN A 53 0.37 -11.26 7.15
CA ASN A 53 1.52 -11.19 8.06
C ASN A 53 2.78 -10.55 7.45
N SER A 54 2.85 -10.33 6.13
CA SER A 54 4.02 -9.75 5.46
C SER A 54 3.72 -8.37 4.86
N ILE A 55 2.67 -8.24 4.07
CA ILE A 55 2.26 -6.93 3.51
C ILE A 55 1.50 -6.14 4.57
N GLY A 56 0.58 -6.79 5.29
CA GLY A 56 -0.27 -6.17 6.30
C GLY A 56 -1.72 -6.06 5.84
N GLU A 57 -2.66 -6.54 6.66
CA GLU A 57 -4.08 -6.55 6.30
C GLU A 57 -4.65 -5.18 5.95
N ALA A 58 -4.17 -4.10 6.57
CA ALA A 58 -4.64 -2.74 6.27
C ALA A 58 -4.18 -2.23 4.89
N ILE A 59 -3.17 -2.87 4.30
CA ILE A 59 -2.57 -2.50 3.01
C ILE A 59 -3.19 -3.33 1.87
N ILE A 60 -3.44 -4.61 2.12
CA ILE A 60 -4.09 -5.51 1.17
C ILE A 60 -5.57 -5.13 1.04
N HIS A 61 -6.07 -5.03 -0.18
CA HIS A 61 -7.50 -4.95 -0.49
C HIS A 61 -8.00 -6.30 -1.00
N SER A 62 -9.26 -6.67 -0.72
CA SER A 62 -9.82 -7.86 -1.37
C SER A 62 -10.13 -7.54 -2.84
N LEU A 63 -9.95 -8.51 -3.73
CA LEU A 63 -10.28 -8.37 -5.15
C LEU A 63 -11.75 -7.99 -5.34
N ALA A 64 -12.65 -8.57 -4.55
CA ALA A 64 -14.08 -8.24 -4.59
C ALA A 64 -14.33 -6.76 -4.25
N THR A 65 -13.70 -6.24 -3.20
CA THR A 65 -13.85 -4.82 -2.82
C THR A 65 -13.19 -3.90 -3.84
N PHE A 66 -12.00 -4.25 -4.33
CA PHE A 66 -11.33 -3.48 -5.37
C PHE A 66 -12.19 -3.39 -6.64
N ARG A 67 -12.75 -4.50 -7.11
CA ARG A 67 -13.67 -4.53 -8.26
C ARG A 67 -14.88 -3.62 -8.06
N GLN A 68 -15.53 -3.70 -6.91
CA GLN A 68 -16.67 -2.82 -6.60
C GLN A 68 -16.29 -1.33 -6.60
N GLN A 69 -15.10 -1.01 -6.08
CA GLN A 69 -14.57 0.35 -6.10
C GLN A 69 -14.31 0.82 -7.54
N MET A 70 -13.71 -0.02 -8.38
CA MET A 70 -13.41 0.32 -9.78
C MET A 70 -14.67 0.44 -10.63
N GLU A 71 -15.68 -0.42 -10.42
CA GLU A 71 -16.99 -0.29 -11.05
C GLU A 71 -17.67 1.05 -10.68
N THR A 72 -17.54 1.46 -9.41
CA THR A 72 -18.03 2.77 -8.96
C THR A 72 -17.26 3.91 -9.62
N VAL A 73 -15.94 3.78 -9.75
CA VAL A 73 -15.07 4.75 -10.44
C VAL A 73 -15.48 4.91 -11.90
N ALA A 74 -15.64 3.80 -12.62
CA ALA A 74 -16.02 3.81 -14.04
C ALA A 74 -17.39 4.45 -14.30
N VAL A 75 -18.34 4.31 -13.37
CA VAL A 75 -19.70 4.85 -13.53
C VAL A 75 -19.82 6.30 -13.06
N GLN A 76 -19.09 6.68 -12.02
CA GLN A 76 -19.34 7.95 -11.32
C GLN A 76 -18.26 9.00 -11.51
N PHE A 77 -17.07 8.62 -11.92
CA PHE A 77 -15.92 9.52 -12.05
C PHE A 77 -15.41 9.52 -13.48
N ASP A 78 -14.45 10.39 -13.74
CA ASP A 78 -13.76 10.50 -15.02
C ASP A 78 -12.31 10.03 -14.81
N PRO A 79 -12.02 8.73 -15.00
CA PRO A 79 -10.68 8.20 -14.83
C PRO A 79 -9.71 8.83 -15.83
N MET A 80 -8.53 9.21 -15.34
CA MET A 80 -7.48 9.81 -16.15
C MET A 80 -6.11 9.28 -15.74
N SER A 81 -5.14 9.38 -16.64
CA SER A 81 -3.77 8.96 -16.35
C SER A 81 -3.06 9.98 -15.46
N MET A 82 -1.95 9.58 -14.83
CA MET A 82 -1.10 10.52 -14.09
C MET A 82 -0.50 11.59 -15.01
N ASP A 83 -0.16 11.24 -16.26
CA ASP A 83 0.35 12.21 -17.24
C ASP A 83 -0.71 13.27 -17.56
N ASP A 84 -1.99 12.90 -17.68
CA ASP A 84 -3.06 13.87 -17.87
C ASP A 84 -3.19 14.84 -16.68
N ALA A 85 -2.96 14.33 -15.46
CA ALA A 85 -2.99 15.14 -14.24
C ALA A 85 -1.81 16.13 -14.20
N LEU A 86 -0.63 15.70 -14.66
CA LEU A 86 0.55 16.57 -14.80
C LEU A 86 0.35 17.66 -15.86
N LEU A 87 -0.29 17.35 -16.99
CA LEU A 87 -0.63 18.34 -18.01
C LEU A 87 -1.58 19.41 -17.46
N PHE A 88 -2.55 19.03 -16.63
CA PHE A 88 -3.41 20.00 -15.94
C PHE A 88 -2.60 20.92 -15.02
N LEU A 89 -1.69 20.37 -14.21
CA LEU A 89 -0.84 21.17 -13.32
C LEU A 89 0.03 22.18 -14.07
N ARG A 90 0.37 21.89 -15.33
CA ARG A 90 1.11 22.81 -16.23
C ARG A 90 0.21 23.81 -16.96
N GLY A 91 -1.11 23.72 -16.83
CA GLY A 91 -2.06 24.55 -17.57
C GLY A 91 -2.27 24.13 -19.03
N GLU A 92 -1.81 22.94 -19.41
CA GLU A 92 -1.86 22.42 -20.79
C GLU A 92 -3.14 21.62 -21.07
N ARG A 93 -3.93 21.30 -20.04
CA ARG A 93 -5.17 20.53 -20.14
C ARG A 93 -6.19 20.99 -19.10
N SER A 94 -7.48 20.94 -19.43
CA SER A 94 -8.56 21.14 -18.45
C SER A 94 -8.91 19.84 -17.73
N LEU A 95 -9.31 19.92 -16.46
CA LEU A 95 -9.83 18.76 -15.75
C LEU A 95 -11.23 18.38 -16.24
N PRO A 96 -11.54 17.08 -16.31
CA PRO A 96 -12.93 16.64 -16.40
C PRO A 96 -13.66 17.02 -15.10
N ARG A 97 -14.96 16.74 -15.03
CA ARG A 97 -15.78 17.21 -13.91
C ARG A 97 -15.48 16.46 -12.61
N ARG A 98 -15.14 15.18 -12.68
CA ARG A 98 -14.87 14.32 -11.51
C ARG A 98 -13.59 13.51 -11.72
N PRO A 99 -12.43 14.18 -11.88
CA PRO A 99 -11.17 13.52 -12.20
C PRO A 99 -10.74 12.56 -11.10
N VAL A 100 -10.32 11.36 -11.50
CA VAL A 100 -9.73 10.39 -10.60
C VAL A 100 -8.55 9.69 -11.23
N VAL A 101 -7.45 9.57 -10.48
CA VAL A 101 -6.26 8.80 -10.85
C VAL A 101 -6.16 7.59 -9.93
N VAL A 102 -5.83 6.43 -10.51
CA VAL A 102 -5.59 5.19 -9.76
C VAL A 102 -4.09 4.88 -9.78
N THR A 103 -3.50 4.66 -8.61
CA THR A 103 -2.08 4.32 -8.48
C THR A 103 -1.87 3.07 -7.64
N PHE A 104 -0.78 2.36 -7.92
CA PHE A 104 -0.30 1.22 -7.16
C PHE A 104 1.15 1.43 -6.80
N ASP A 105 1.49 1.20 -5.54
CA ASP A 105 2.87 1.31 -5.04
C ASP A 105 3.49 -0.09 -4.83
N ASP A 106 4.78 -0.11 -4.53
CA ASP A 106 5.65 -1.26 -4.21
C ASP A 106 5.98 -2.22 -5.36
N GLY A 107 5.00 -2.60 -6.17
CA GLY A 107 5.19 -3.53 -7.29
C GLY A 107 4.87 -5.00 -7.00
N PHE A 108 3.90 -5.28 -6.13
CA PHE A 108 3.42 -6.65 -5.86
C PHE A 108 2.85 -7.34 -7.10
N ALA A 109 3.07 -8.66 -7.24
CA ALA A 109 2.67 -9.42 -8.44
C ALA A 109 1.16 -9.35 -8.71
N ASP A 110 0.37 -9.30 -7.64
CA ASP A 110 -1.08 -9.24 -7.70
C ASP A 110 -1.63 -7.99 -8.41
N ASN A 111 -0.82 -6.94 -8.52
CA ASN A 111 -1.16 -5.74 -9.30
C ASN A 111 -1.31 -6.08 -10.79
N ALA A 112 -0.43 -6.92 -11.33
CA ALA A 112 -0.52 -7.38 -12.71
C ALA A 112 -1.48 -8.57 -12.87
N GLU A 113 -1.54 -9.47 -11.89
CA GLU A 113 -2.32 -10.71 -11.99
C GLU A 113 -3.81 -10.51 -11.72
N LEU A 114 -4.17 -9.60 -10.81
CA LEU A 114 -5.54 -9.43 -10.32
C LEU A 114 -6.09 -8.02 -10.56
N ALA A 115 -5.31 -6.97 -10.29
CA ALA A 115 -5.81 -5.60 -10.41
C ALA A 115 -5.89 -5.12 -11.87
N ALA A 116 -4.82 -5.28 -12.66
CA ALA A 116 -4.77 -4.84 -14.06
C ALA A 116 -5.90 -5.41 -14.93
N PRO A 117 -6.25 -6.71 -14.87
CA PRO A 117 -7.37 -7.24 -15.65
C PRO A 117 -8.73 -6.59 -15.35
N VAL A 118 -8.94 -6.12 -14.12
CA VAL A 118 -10.16 -5.38 -13.74
C VAL A 118 -10.14 -3.98 -14.34
N LEU A 119 -8.98 -3.31 -14.27
CA LEU A 119 -8.78 -1.97 -14.82
C LEU A 119 -8.95 -1.96 -16.33
N ASP A 120 -8.32 -2.90 -17.04
CA ASP A 120 -8.39 -3.07 -18.49
C ASP A 120 -9.84 -3.25 -18.96
N ARG A 121 -10.59 -4.12 -18.27
CA ARG A 121 -12.00 -4.37 -18.58
C ARG A 121 -12.86 -3.12 -18.45
N LEU A 122 -12.53 -2.25 -17.50
CA LEU A 122 -13.27 -1.02 -17.21
C LEU A 122 -12.72 0.20 -17.95
N GLY A 123 -11.64 0.05 -18.73
CA GLY A 123 -10.98 1.16 -19.42
C GLY A 123 -10.38 2.19 -18.47
N ILE A 124 -9.95 1.78 -17.28
CA ILE A 124 -9.38 2.67 -16.26
C ILE A 124 -7.85 2.70 -16.41
N PRO A 125 -7.24 3.84 -16.81
CA PRO A 125 -5.79 3.97 -16.78
C PRO A 125 -5.29 3.99 -15.33
N ALA A 126 -4.14 3.37 -15.08
CA ALA A 126 -3.50 3.36 -13.78
C ALA A 126 -1.99 3.61 -13.91
N THR A 127 -1.38 4.02 -12.79
CA THR A 127 0.08 4.17 -12.66
C THR A 127 0.62 3.18 -11.64
N PHE A 128 1.59 2.38 -12.03
CA PHE A 128 2.24 1.39 -11.17
C PHE A 128 3.66 1.89 -10.84
N TYR A 129 3.86 2.31 -9.59
CA TYR A 129 5.18 2.67 -9.07
C TYR A 129 5.87 1.42 -8.54
N VAL A 130 6.95 1.03 -9.20
CA VAL A 130 7.65 -0.24 -8.95
C VAL A 130 8.95 0.00 -8.18
N THR A 131 9.14 -0.74 -7.09
CA THR A 131 10.44 -0.79 -6.42
C THR A 131 11.37 -1.73 -7.19
N VAL A 132 12.48 -1.21 -7.71
CA VAL A 132 13.28 -1.92 -8.72
C VAL A 132 13.94 -3.19 -8.16
N ASN A 133 14.67 -3.12 -7.05
CA ASN A 133 15.41 -4.26 -6.50
C ASN A 133 14.50 -5.44 -6.10
N PRO A 134 13.36 -5.24 -5.42
CA PRO A 134 12.43 -6.33 -5.13
C PRO A 134 11.93 -7.06 -6.39
N VAL A 135 11.63 -6.33 -7.47
CA VAL A 135 11.23 -6.93 -8.76
C VAL A 135 12.40 -7.65 -9.43
N ASP A 136 13.58 -7.03 -9.46
CA ASP A 136 14.75 -7.59 -10.13
C ASP A 136 15.28 -8.85 -9.46
N SER A 137 15.33 -8.86 -8.13
CA SER A 137 15.81 -9.99 -7.33
C SER A 137 14.73 -11.01 -6.97
N SER A 138 13.46 -10.72 -7.27
CA SER A 138 12.30 -11.49 -6.81
C SER A 138 12.27 -11.68 -5.28
N GLN A 139 12.80 -10.70 -4.54
CA GLN A 139 12.84 -10.71 -3.07
C GLN A 139 11.80 -9.75 -2.48
N PRO A 140 11.21 -10.09 -1.31
CA PRO A 140 10.29 -9.20 -0.64
C PRO A 140 10.98 -7.90 -0.17
N PRO A 141 10.30 -6.75 -0.21
CA PRO A 141 10.80 -5.50 0.37
C PRO A 141 11.12 -5.65 1.86
N TRP A 142 12.06 -4.83 2.35
CA TRP A 142 12.54 -4.90 3.74
C TRP A 142 11.41 -4.79 4.77
N PHE A 143 10.40 -3.96 4.52
CA PHE A 143 9.28 -3.76 5.44
C PHE A 143 8.35 -4.98 5.48
N CYS A 144 8.26 -5.75 4.39
CA CYS A 144 7.51 -6.99 4.36
C CYS A 144 8.20 -8.09 5.18
N ARG A 145 9.52 -8.20 5.03
CA ARG A 145 10.35 -9.10 5.83
C ARG A 145 10.27 -8.78 7.31
N LEU A 146 10.41 -7.49 7.66
CA LEU A 146 10.33 -7.04 9.05
C LEU A 146 8.96 -7.33 9.66
N ARG A 147 7.87 -7.05 8.92
CA ARG A 147 6.51 -7.37 9.40
C ARG A 147 6.36 -8.87 9.61
N HIS A 148 6.82 -9.68 8.66
CA HIS A 148 6.79 -11.14 8.77
C HIS A 148 7.53 -11.61 10.03
N ALA A 149 8.75 -11.12 10.26
CA ALA A 149 9.55 -11.47 11.43
C ALA A 149 8.81 -11.23 12.75
N PHE A 150 8.24 -10.03 12.94
CA PHE A 150 7.44 -9.74 14.12
C PHE A 150 6.14 -10.54 14.18
N ALA A 151 5.53 -10.90 13.05
CA ALA A 151 4.30 -11.67 13.02
C ALA A 151 4.51 -13.16 13.36
N THR A 152 5.66 -13.75 13.00
CA THR A 152 5.91 -15.20 13.09
C THR A 152 6.85 -15.61 14.22
N THR A 153 7.61 -14.68 14.80
CA THR A 153 8.49 -14.98 15.92
C THR A 153 7.74 -15.61 17.09
N GLN A 154 8.32 -16.70 17.62
CA GLN A 154 7.85 -17.39 18.82
C GLN A 154 8.37 -16.74 20.11
N LYS A 155 9.26 -15.75 20.01
CA LYS A 155 9.76 -15.03 21.18
C LYS A 155 8.64 -14.23 21.82
N LYS A 156 8.66 -14.23 23.15
CA LYS A 156 7.73 -13.47 24.00
C LYS A 156 8.20 -12.04 24.25
N THR A 157 9.48 -11.79 24.05
CA THR A 157 10.11 -10.49 24.25
C THR A 157 11.13 -10.20 23.17
N TRP A 158 11.36 -8.91 22.92
CA TRP A 158 12.43 -8.42 22.07
C TRP A 158 13.08 -7.22 22.75
N PHE A 159 14.41 -7.16 22.71
CA PHE A 159 15.17 -6.08 23.31
C PHE A 159 15.35 -4.95 22.30
N ASP A 160 14.79 -3.79 22.63
CA ASP A 160 14.96 -2.58 21.85
C ASP A 160 16.23 -1.85 22.30
N SER A 161 17.28 -1.96 21.49
CA SER A 161 18.57 -1.34 21.77
C SER A 161 18.57 0.20 21.76
N ILE A 162 17.52 0.85 21.24
CA ILE A 162 17.44 2.32 21.19
C ILE A 162 16.90 2.87 22.50
N GLU A 163 15.79 2.31 22.97
CA GLU A 163 15.17 2.70 24.23
C GLU A 163 15.77 1.97 25.45
N ASP A 164 16.77 1.11 25.22
CA ASP A 164 17.37 0.24 26.24
C ASP A 164 16.30 -0.49 27.07
N SER A 165 15.31 -1.06 26.37
CA SER A 165 14.11 -1.61 26.99
C SER A 165 13.68 -2.94 26.39
N THR A 166 13.09 -3.80 27.22
CA THR A 166 12.51 -5.07 26.76
C THR A 166 11.04 -4.87 26.43
N ARG A 167 10.66 -5.15 25.17
CA ARG A 167 9.28 -5.08 24.70
C ARG A 167 8.61 -6.44 24.78
N ASN A 168 7.37 -6.48 25.27
CA ASN A 168 6.53 -7.69 25.28
C ASN A 168 5.94 -7.92 23.87
N LEU A 169 5.96 -9.16 23.40
CA LEU A 169 5.44 -9.58 22.10
C LEU A 169 4.25 -10.55 22.20
N GLU A 170 3.81 -10.94 23.40
CA GLU A 170 2.74 -11.94 23.57
C GLU A 170 1.38 -11.42 23.10
N LYS A 171 1.15 -10.11 23.23
CA LYS A 171 -0.10 -9.47 22.87
C LYS A 171 0.05 -8.70 21.56
N ALA A 172 -0.98 -8.79 20.71
CA ALA A 172 -0.96 -8.19 19.37
C ALA A 172 -0.71 -6.66 19.35
N PRO A 173 -1.28 -5.84 20.25
CA PRO A 173 -0.97 -4.41 20.29
C PRO A 173 0.50 -4.10 20.62
N GLU A 174 1.06 -4.80 21.61
CA GLU A 174 2.45 -4.63 22.05
C GLU A 174 3.43 -5.13 20.98
N ARG A 175 3.15 -6.27 20.34
CA ARG A 175 3.90 -6.77 19.18
C ARG A 175 3.87 -5.80 18.01
N LYS A 176 2.71 -5.20 17.72
CA LYS A 176 2.58 -4.15 16.69
C LYS A 176 3.40 -2.91 17.05
N ALA A 177 3.41 -2.50 18.31
CA ALA A 177 4.22 -1.36 18.75
C ALA A 177 5.72 -1.64 18.58
N ALA A 178 6.20 -2.83 18.95
CA ALA A 178 7.59 -3.24 18.73
C ALA A 178 7.97 -3.25 17.24
N PHE A 179 7.09 -3.79 16.37
CA PHE A 179 7.27 -3.72 14.92
C PHE A 179 7.39 -2.27 14.40
N LEU A 180 6.54 -1.35 14.88
CA LEU A 180 6.56 0.04 14.41
C LEU A 180 7.89 0.73 14.77
N VAL A 181 8.41 0.49 15.97
CA VAL A 181 9.71 1.04 16.39
C VAL A 181 10.86 0.47 15.57
N ALA A 182 10.87 -0.85 15.36
CA ALA A 182 11.85 -1.48 14.48
C ALA A 182 11.76 -0.96 13.03
N SER A 183 10.53 -0.71 12.54
CA SER A 183 10.28 -0.19 11.20
C SER A 183 10.80 1.24 11.05
N GLU A 184 10.63 2.09 12.06
CA GLU A 184 11.17 3.44 12.06
C GLU A 184 12.70 3.42 12.03
N ARG A 185 13.34 2.55 12.83
CA ARG A 185 14.80 2.35 12.81
C ARG A 185 15.32 1.94 11.43
N CYS A 186 14.65 1.00 10.77
CA CYS A 186 15.02 0.57 9.42
C CYS A 186 14.77 1.66 8.38
N ALA A 187 13.69 2.45 8.53
CA ALA A 187 13.36 3.53 7.60
C ALA A 187 14.38 4.69 7.65
N GLN A 188 15.04 4.91 8.78
CA GLN A 188 16.12 5.91 8.93
C GLN A 188 17.46 5.47 8.32
N LYS A 189 17.54 4.28 7.71
CA LYS A 189 18.74 3.73 7.09
C LYS A 189 18.51 3.50 5.60
N THR A 190 19.59 3.42 4.84
CA THR A 190 19.57 3.18 3.40
C THR A 190 20.47 2.01 3.03
N ALA A 191 20.16 1.37 1.90
CA ALA A 191 20.98 0.34 1.26
C ALA A 191 21.54 -0.72 2.25
N ALA A 192 22.87 -0.92 2.28
CA ALA A 192 23.53 -1.95 3.07
C ALA A 192 23.28 -1.82 4.58
N ALA A 193 23.22 -0.60 5.11
CA ALA A 193 22.97 -0.36 6.54
C ALA A 193 21.54 -0.77 6.93
N GLN A 194 20.56 -0.56 6.04
CA GLN A 194 19.18 -1.00 6.25
C GLN A 194 19.09 -2.53 6.23
N ASN A 195 19.73 -3.17 5.25
CA ASN A 195 19.76 -4.64 5.16
C ASN A 195 20.43 -5.27 6.38
N GLY A 196 21.55 -4.73 6.85
CA GLY A 196 22.23 -5.21 8.06
C GLY A 196 21.36 -5.06 9.30
N ALA A 197 20.67 -3.92 9.47
CA ALA A 197 19.74 -3.72 10.58
C ALA A 197 18.57 -4.71 10.55
N LEU A 198 17.99 -4.97 9.37
CA LEU A 198 16.94 -5.94 9.20
C LEU A 198 17.41 -7.36 9.57
N GLN A 199 18.57 -7.79 9.08
CA GLN A 199 19.12 -9.12 9.36
C GLN A 199 19.41 -9.33 10.84
N LEU A 200 19.91 -8.29 11.53
CA LEU A 200 20.10 -8.33 12.98
C LEU A 200 18.78 -8.54 13.71
N ILE A 201 17.73 -7.82 13.33
CA ILE A 201 16.40 -7.97 13.93
C ILE A 201 15.82 -9.36 13.66
N GLU A 202 15.92 -9.87 12.42
CA GLU A 202 15.48 -11.23 12.07
C GLU A 202 16.19 -12.28 12.93
N HIS A 203 17.51 -12.14 13.13
CA HIS A 203 18.30 -13.00 14.00
C HIS A 203 17.89 -12.89 15.47
N GLU A 204 17.73 -11.68 16.01
CA GLU A 204 17.28 -11.45 17.39
C GLU A 204 15.89 -12.04 17.67
N LEU A 205 15.01 -12.02 16.67
CA LEU A 205 13.67 -12.58 16.71
C LEU A 205 13.63 -14.10 16.46
N GLU A 206 14.76 -14.73 16.13
CA GLU A 206 14.88 -16.17 15.87
C GLU A 206 13.86 -16.64 14.82
N VAL A 207 13.73 -15.89 13.73
CA VAL A 207 12.85 -16.25 12.61
C VAL A 207 13.63 -16.76 11.42
N GLU A 208 13.04 -17.71 10.70
CA GLU A 208 13.54 -18.12 9.40
C GLU A 208 13.39 -16.98 8.37
N PRO A 209 14.29 -16.86 7.39
CA PRO A 209 14.17 -15.88 6.32
C PRO A 209 12.83 -15.98 5.60
N PHE A 210 12.17 -14.83 5.43
CA PHE A 210 10.87 -14.79 4.75
C PHE A 210 11.02 -15.16 3.26
N ALA A 211 10.51 -16.34 2.90
CA ALA A 211 10.43 -16.82 1.53
C ALA A 211 8.94 -16.91 1.10
N PRO A 212 8.35 -15.86 0.52
CA PRO A 212 6.92 -15.83 0.17
C PRO A 212 6.49 -16.83 -0.93
N GLY A 213 7.44 -17.57 -1.52
CA GLY A 213 7.22 -18.39 -2.70
C GLY A 213 7.17 -17.56 -3.98
N GLU A 214 6.74 -18.21 -5.07
CA GLU A 214 6.59 -17.55 -6.36
C GLU A 214 5.51 -16.45 -6.31
N ARG A 215 5.68 -15.42 -7.14
CA ARG A 215 4.68 -14.35 -7.40
C ARG A 215 4.35 -13.46 -6.20
N PHE A 216 5.36 -13.10 -5.40
CA PHE A 216 5.20 -12.04 -4.40
C PHE A 216 5.40 -10.65 -5.02
N MET A 217 6.51 -10.47 -5.75
CA MET A 217 6.79 -9.28 -6.54
C MET A 217 6.49 -9.54 -8.01
N MET A 218 6.14 -8.49 -8.76
CA MET A 218 6.02 -8.60 -10.21
C MET A 218 7.34 -9.06 -10.84
N SER A 219 7.24 -9.78 -11.95
CA SER A 219 8.37 -9.97 -12.86
C SER A 219 8.51 -8.80 -13.84
N TRP A 220 9.68 -8.62 -14.44
CA TRP A 220 9.87 -7.63 -15.51
C TRP A 220 8.98 -7.88 -16.74
N GLU A 221 8.58 -9.13 -16.99
CA GLU A 221 7.59 -9.45 -18.03
C GLU A 221 6.21 -8.89 -17.70
N GLN A 222 5.76 -9.04 -16.45
CA GLN A 222 4.52 -8.43 -15.97
C GLN A 222 4.57 -6.90 -16.06
N VAL A 223 5.68 -6.28 -15.64
CA VAL A 223 5.88 -4.83 -15.75
C VAL A 223 5.79 -4.34 -17.21
N ARG A 224 6.43 -5.05 -18.15
CA ARG A 224 6.32 -4.71 -19.59
C ARG A 224 4.91 -4.90 -20.13
N SER A 225 4.19 -5.91 -19.63
CA SER A 225 2.80 -6.17 -20.02
C SER A 225 1.86 -5.06 -19.58
N LEU A 226 2.03 -4.50 -18.38
CA LEU A 226 1.27 -3.33 -17.92
C LEU A 226 1.44 -2.13 -18.85
N ARG A 227 2.68 -1.83 -19.26
CA ARG A 227 2.95 -0.75 -20.22
C ARG A 227 2.28 -1.02 -21.57
N LYS A 228 2.35 -2.26 -22.05
CA LYS A 228 1.73 -2.66 -23.32
C LYS A 228 0.19 -2.53 -23.28
N ALA A 229 -0.42 -2.73 -22.11
CA ALA A 229 -1.85 -2.52 -21.89
C ALA A 229 -2.26 -1.03 -21.82
N GLY A 230 -1.31 -0.09 -21.86
CA GLY A 230 -1.58 1.35 -21.82
C GLY A 230 -1.52 1.96 -20.43
N HIS A 231 -1.05 1.22 -19.42
CA HIS A 231 -0.76 1.77 -18.10
C HIS A 231 0.60 2.47 -18.03
N ILE A 232 0.75 3.36 -17.05
CA ILE A 232 2.03 4.03 -16.78
C ILE A 232 2.81 3.20 -15.76
N VAL A 233 4.11 3.05 -15.97
CA VAL A 233 5.03 2.47 -15.00
C VAL A 233 6.01 3.54 -14.54
N GLY A 234 6.01 3.82 -13.23
CA GLY A 234 6.91 4.77 -12.59
C GLY A 234 7.88 4.08 -11.63
N SER A 235 8.89 4.81 -11.15
CA SER A 235 9.81 4.30 -10.13
C SER A 235 9.23 4.54 -8.74
N HIS A 236 9.25 3.50 -7.90
CA HIS A 236 9.11 3.61 -6.45
C HIS A 236 10.46 3.43 -5.76
N THR A 237 11.49 4.08 -6.31
CA THR A 237 12.92 3.97 -5.91
C THR A 237 13.56 2.60 -6.18
N LEU A 238 14.86 2.50 -5.88
CA LEU A 238 15.63 1.28 -6.07
C LEU A 238 15.30 0.22 -5.00
N SER A 239 15.30 0.60 -3.71
CA SER A 239 15.22 -0.34 -2.59
C SER A 239 14.17 0.03 -1.53
N HIS A 240 13.26 0.94 -1.85
CA HIS A 240 12.30 1.52 -0.91
C HIS A 240 12.96 2.19 0.33
N PRO A 241 14.03 3.00 0.17
CA PRO A 241 14.52 3.85 1.26
C PRO A 241 13.50 4.95 1.59
N ASN A 242 13.54 5.46 2.81
CA ASN A 242 12.85 6.71 3.11
C ASN A 242 13.65 7.88 2.53
N LEU A 243 13.07 8.58 1.55
CA LEU A 243 13.73 9.70 0.87
C LEU A 243 14.13 10.85 1.81
N ALA A 244 13.46 11.00 2.96
CA ALA A 244 13.83 12.01 3.96
C ALA A 244 15.20 11.74 4.64
N HIS A 245 15.76 10.54 4.46
CA HIS A 245 17.02 10.09 5.07
C HIS A 245 18.09 9.72 4.02
N ILE A 246 17.90 10.10 2.76
CA ILE A 246 18.93 9.98 1.73
C ILE A 246 19.72 11.28 1.69
N THR A 247 21.03 11.19 1.88
CA THR A 247 22.00 12.28 1.75
C THR A 247 22.63 12.30 0.36
#